data_AF-A0A955PD67-F1
#
_entry.id   AF-A0A955PD67-F1
#
_cell.length_a   1.000
_cell.length_b   1.000
_cell.length_c   1.000
_cell.angle_alpha   90.00
_cell.angle_beta   90.00
_cell.angle_gamma   90.00
#
_symmetry.space_group_name_H-M   'P 1'
#
loop_
_entity.id
_entity.type
_entity.pdbx_description
1 polymer ?
#
loop_
_entity_poly.entity_id
_entity_poly.type
_entity_poly.pdbx_seq_one_letter_code
_entity_poly.pdbx_strand_id
1 'polypeptide(L)'
;SVREANRQWEIEMERCEFKHCTVASKDFYVRSLDWGLHFNWGVKSALEDLRPDVVAGTGYVSPAYLTGQKWAKRNEAGYVLWSGSTAATSRIGKGPLKWMKKRFVRNCDAYLSYGTDATKQLVALGADPDRVVTGCNTVDIEEFGRMAEEARSRPDFGEWRERYPEHLILFIGQMIERKGV
;
A
#
# COMPACT_ATOMS: atom_id res chain seq x y z
N SER A 1 6.31 5.19 -16.20
CA SER A 1 6.78 6.49 -15.68
C SER A 1 6.87 6.39 -14.17
N VAL A 2 7.88 6.97 -13.49
CA VAL A 2 7.93 7.05 -12.02
C VAL A 2 7.04 8.20 -11.48
N ARG A 3 6.47 8.99 -12.39
CA ARG A 3 5.59 10.11 -12.11
C ARG A 3 4.15 9.75 -12.46
N GLU A 4 3.24 10.05 -11.53
CA GLU A 4 1.79 9.97 -11.74
C GLU A 4 1.26 11.39 -12.02
N ALA A 5 0.17 11.54 -12.77
CA ALA A 5 -0.32 12.88 -13.16
C ALA A 5 -0.68 13.80 -11.96
N ASN A 6 -0.92 13.22 -10.77
CA ASN A 6 -1.22 13.93 -9.53
C ASN A 6 -0.09 13.86 -8.49
N ARG A 7 1.03 13.20 -8.78
CA ARG A 7 2.14 12.97 -7.84
C ARG A 7 3.48 12.99 -8.56
N GLN A 8 4.36 13.90 -8.13
CA GLN A 8 5.73 13.97 -8.58
C GLN A 8 6.61 13.35 -7.50
N TRP A 9 6.91 12.06 -7.65
CA TRP A 9 7.87 11.37 -6.79
C TRP A 9 9.27 11.49 -7.40
N GLU A 10 10.24 11.88 -6.59
CA GLU A 10 11.65 11.61 -6.85
C GLU A 10 12.00 10.34 -6.09
N ILE A 11 12.23 9.25 -6.82
CA ILE A 11 12.58 7.96 -6.23
C ILE A 11 14.06 7.72 -6.52
N GLU A 12 14.85 7.68 -5.46
CA GLU A 12 16.27 7.32 -5.51
C GLU A 12 16.39 5.79 -5.69
N MET A 13 16.17 5.31 -6.91
CA MET A 13 16.22 3.87 -7.24
C MET A 13 17.58 3.24 -6.89
N GLU A 14 18.65 4.04 -6.82
CA GLU A 14 19.99 3.63 -6.38
C GLU A 14 20.02 3.12 -4.92
N ARG A 15 19.07 3.56 -4.08
CA ARG A 15 18.93 3.08 -2.70
C ARG A 15 18.15 1.77 -2.57
N CYS A 16 17.61 1.23 -3.66
CA CYS A 16 16.90 -0.04 -3.60
C CYS A 16 17.90 -1.20 -3.51
N GLU A 17 18.05 -1.76 -2.31
CA GLU A 17 18.94 -2.89 -2.02
C GLU A 17 18.43 -4.26 -2.54
N PHE A 18 17.29 -4.26 -3.23
CA PHE A 18 16.67 -5.44 -3.82
C PHE A 18 16.62 -5.36 -5.34
N LYS A 19 16.65 -6.54 -5.98
CA LYS A 19 16.47 -6.65 -7.44
C LYS A 19 15.12 -6.07 -7.84
N HIS A 20 15.15 -5.12 -8.75
CA HIS A 20 13.96 -4.45 -9.22
C HIS A 20 14.05 -4.18 -10.73
N CYS A 21 12.89 -4.06 -11.36
CA CYS A 21 12.78 -3.56 -12.72
C CYS A 21 11.54 -2.68 -12.85
N THR A 22 11.60 -1.68 -13.71
CA THR A 22 10.46 -0.80 -13.98
C THR A 22 9.80 -1.21 -15.29
N VAL A 23 8.56 -1.67 -15.22
CA VAL A 23 7.79 -2.04 -16.41
C VAL A 23 7.13 -0.80 -17.01
N ALA A 24 7.31 -0.59 -18.31
CA ALA A 24 6.69 0.53 -19.03
C ALA A 24 5.16 0.53 -18.85
N SER A 25 4.62 1.73 -18.61
CA SER A 25 3.22 1.97 -18.32
C SER A 25 2.65 3.08 -19.20
N LYS A 26 1.37 2.97 -19.55
CA LYS A 26 0.57 4.12 -19.96
C LYS A 26 -0.35 4.49 -18.80
N ASP A 27 -0.21 5.70 -18.31
CA ASP A 27 -0.85 6.14 -17.08
C ASP A 27 -1.96 7.15 -17.38
N PHE A 28 -3.11 6.96 -16.76
CA PHE A 28 -4.25 7.87 -16.82
C PHE A 28 -4.69 8.23 -15.42
N TYR A 29 -5.21 9.44 -15.23
CA TYR A 29 -5.66 9.89 -13.92
C TYR A 29 -7.10 10.39 -13.97
N VAL A 30 -7.96 9.76 -13.17
CA VAL A 30 -9.38 10.11 -13.04
C VAL A 30 -9.55 11.02 -11.83
N ARG A 31 -9.59 12.35 -12.08
CA ARG A 31 -9.65 13.37 -11.02
C ARG A 31 -10.81 13.19 -10.05
N SER A 32 -12.01 12.87 -10.55
CA SER A 32 -13.23 12.71 -9.74
C SER A 32 -13.17 11.55 -8.75
N LEU A 33 -12.32 10.55 -9.00
CA LEU A 33 -12.13 9.39 -8.14
C LEU A 33 -10.80 9.42 -7.40
N ASP A 34 -9.98 10.45 -7.65
CA ASP A 34 -8.61 10.57 -7.13
C ASP A 34 -7.81 9.29 -7.38
N TRP A 35 -7.81 8.82 -8.63
CA TRP A 35 -7.37 7.47 -8.96
C TRP A 35 -6.50 7.42 -10.23
N GLY A 36 -5.25 6.96 -10.07
CA GLY A 36 -4.35 6.55 -11.14
C GLY A 36 -4.66 5.17 -11.70
N LEU A 37 -4.83 5.10 -13.01
CA LEU A 37 -4.94 3.88 -13.78
C LEU A 37 -3.64 3.67 -14.55
N HIS A 38 -2.94 2.60 -14.19
CA HIS A 38 -1.67 2.21 -14.80
C HIS A 38 -1.90 1.00 -15.70
N PHE A 39 -1.59 1.15 -16.99
CA PHE A 39 -1.63 0.07 -17.98
C PHE A 39 -0.20 -0.39 -18.28
N ASN A 40 0.23 -1.46 -17.62
CA ASN A 40 1.59 -1.99 -17.73
C ASN A 40 1.62 -3.20 -18.67
N TRP A 41 1.98 -2.98 -19.93
CA TRP A 41 1.96 -3.98 -21.00
C TRP A 41 3.01 -5.09 -20.80
N GLY A 42 4.15 -4.74 -20.19
CA GLY A 42 5.28 -5.66 -20.01
C GLY A 42 5.21 -6.58 -18.79
N VAL A 43 4.16 -6.48 -17.96
CA VAL A 43 4.08 -7.27 -16.70
C VAL A 43 4.10 -8.76 -16.99
N LYS A 44 3.37 -9.20 -18.03
CA LYS A 44 3.33 -10.62 -18.41
C LYS A 44 4.72 -11.11 -18.82
N SER A 45 5.42 -10.37 -19.68
CA SER A 45 6.78 -10.72 -20.12
C SER A 45 7.74 -10.79 -18.94
N ALA A 46 7.72 -9.78 -18.06
CA ALA A 46 8.57 -9.76 -16.88
C ALA A 46 8.33 -10.97 -15.96
N LEU A 47 7.07 -11.42 -15.82
CA LEU A 47 6.74 -12.63 -15.07
C LEU A 47 7.17 -13.91 -15.80
N GLU A 48 7.03 -13.96 -17.13
CA GLU A 48 7.50 -15.08 -17.96
C GLU A 48 9.03 -15.25 -17.92
N ASP A 49 9.77 -14.14 -17.84
CA ASP A 49 11.23 -14.16 -17.72
C ASP A 49 11.68 -14.56 -16.31
N LEU A 50 11.03 -14.00 -15.28
CA LEU A 50 11.38 -14.23 -13.88
C LEU A 50 10.95 -15.61 -13.37
N ARG A 51 9.80 -16.12 -13.83
CA ARG A 51 9.15 -17.37 -13.39
C ARG A 51 9.08 -17.52 -11.86
N PRO A 52 8.46 -16.57 -11.13
CA PRO A 52 8.36 -16.65 -9.68
C PRO A 52 7.39 -17.75 -9.22
N ASP A 53 7.70 -18.39 -8.09
CA ASP A 53 6.77 -19.30 -7.40
C ASP A 53 5.63 -18.55 -6.69
N VAL A 54 5.86 -17.27 -6.35
CA VAL A 54 4.89 -16.40 -5.66
C VAL A 54 4.93 -14.99 -6.22
N VAL A 55 3.76 -14.43 -6.48
CA VAL A 55 3.56 -13.03 -6.89
C VAL A 55 2.85 -12.28 -5.77
N ALA A 56 3.49 -11.23 -5.23
CA ALA A 56 2.86 -10.32 -4.27
C ALA A 56 2.34 -9.06 -4.98
N GLY A 57 1.08 -8.70 -4.75
CA GLY A 57 0.47 -7.49 -5.28
C GLY A 57 -0.08 -6.59 -4.17
N THR A 58 0.10 -5.28 -4.30
CA THR A 58 -0.35 -4.28 -3.31
C THR A 58 -1.69 -3.62 -3.65
N GLY A 59 -2.32 -4.04 -4.74
CA GLY A 59 -3.59 -3.51 -5.22
C GLY A 59 -4.41 -4.53 -5.99
N TYR A 60 -5.62 -4.15 -6.39
CA TYR A 60 -6.61 -5.08 -6.96
C TYR A 60 -7.43 -4.50 -8.12
N VAL A 61 -7.13 -3.29 -8.60
CA VAL A 61 -7.98 -2.62 -9.61
C VAL A 61 -7.26 -2.24 -10.92
N SER A 62 -5.95 -2.06 -10.91
CA SER A 62 -5.20 -1.88 -12.17
C SER A 62 -5.14 -3.20 -12.97
N PRO A 63 -5.15 -3.13 -14.32
CA PRO A 63 -4.90 -4.25 -15.21
C PRO A 63 -3.62 -5.04 -14.90
N ALA A 64 -2.59 -4.39 -14.33
CA ALA A 64 -1.34 -5.05 -13.95
C ALA A 64 -1.56 -6.13 -12.88
N TYR A 65 -2.35 -5.83 -11.84
CA TYR A 65 -2.67 -6.79 -10.78
C TYR A 65 -3.50 -7.96 -11.30
N LEU A 66 -4.48 -7.69 -12.17
CA LEU A 66 -5.27 -8.73 -12.83
C LEU A 66 -4.40 -9.64 -13.72
N THR A 67 -3.43 -9.06 -14.42
CA THR A 67 -2.47 -9.80 -15.24
C THR A 67 -1.58 -10.68 -14.36
N GLY A 68 -1.05 -10.14 -13.26
CA GLY A 68 -0.26 -10.91 -12.29
C GLY A 68 -1.04 -12.08 -11.67
N GLN A 69 -2.26 -11.85 -11.19
CA GLN A 69 -3.09 -12.91 -10.61
C GLN A 69 -3.44 -14.00 -11.63
N LYS A 70 -3.78 -13.61 -12.87
CA LYS A 70 -4.06 -14.58 -13.95
C LYS A 70 -2.81 -15.34 -14.36
N TRP A 71 -1.66 -14.68 -14.43
CA TRP A 71 -0.39 -15.33 -14.74
C TRP A 71 -0.03 -16.34 -13.65
N ALA A 72 -0.12 -15.96 -12.39
CA ALA A 72 0.20 -16.83 -11.26
C ALA A 72 -0.65 -18.11 -11.29
N LYS A 73 -1.97 -17.93 -11.43
CA LYS A 73 -2.92 -19.05 -11.55
C LYS A 73 -2.64 -19.98 -12.74
N ARG A 74 -2.17 -19.45 -13.87
CA ARG A 74 -1.88 -20.25 -15.08
C ARG A 74 -0.55 -21.01 -14.99
N ASN A 75 0.36 -20.56 -14.15
CA ASN A 75 1.70 -21.13 -13.99
C ASN A 75 1.87 -21.82 -12.63
N GLU A 76 0.77 -22.14 -11.95
CA GLU A 76 0.77 -22.81 -10.64
C GLU A 76 1.56 -22.05 -9.55
N ALA A 77 1.74 -20.74 -9.73
CA ALA A 77 2.35 -19.86 -8.74
C ALA A 77 1.29 -19.27 -7.80
N GLY A 78 1.67 -19.02 -6.55
CA GLY A 78 0.80 -18.38 -5.56
C GLY A 78 0.65 -16.88 -5.79
N TYR A 79 -0.53 -16.32 -5.50
CA TYR A 79 -0.76 -14.88 -5.52
C TYR A 79 -1.12 -14.35 -4.13
N VAL A 80 -0.25 -13.50 -3.57
CA VAL A 80 -0.42 -12.88 -2.25
C VAL A 80 -0.89 -11.44 -2.42
N LEU A 81 -2.02 -11.09 -1.80
CA LEU A 81 -2.49 -9.71 -1.75
C LEU A 81 -2.04 -9.04 -0.45
N TRP A 82 -1.22 -8.00 -0.57
CA TRP A 82 -0.85 -7.14 0.55
C TRP A 82 -1.70 -5.86 0.53
N SER A 83 -2.52 -5.63 1.55
CA SER A 83 -3.47 -4.51 1.53
C SER A 83 -3.64 -3.79 2.87
N GLY A 84 -3.68 -2.46 2.78
CA GLY A 84 -4.04 -1.56 3.88
C GLY A 84 -5.43 -0.94 3.76
N SER A 85 -6.25 -1.32 2.77
CA SER A 85 -7.57 -0.71 2.59
C SER A 85 -8.52 -1.13 3.70
N THR A 86 -9.22 -0.16 4.28
CA THR A 86 -10.27 -0.33 5.31
C THR A 86 -11.63 0.05 4.76
N ALA A 87 -12.71 -0.27 5.49
CA ALA A 87 -14.07 0.16 5.12
C ALA A 87 -14.17 1.70 4.98
N ALA A 88 -13.50 2.44 5.86
CA ALA A 88 -13.50 3.91 5.87
C ALA A 88 -12.71 4.53 4.70
N THR A 89 -11.70 3.84 4.19
CA THR A 89 -10.82 4.34 3.11
C THR A 89 -11.18 3.78 1.74
N SER A 90 -12.00 2.73 1.67
CA SER A 90 -12.41 2.09 0.43
C SER A 90 -13.36 2.99 -0.37
N ARG A 91 -12.80 3.68 -1.38
CA ARG A 91 -13.56 4.51 -2.33
C ARG A 91 -14.46 3.70 -3.29
N ILE A 92 -14.20 2.39 -3.41
CA ILE A 92 -14.97 1.48 -4.27
C ILE A 92 -16.05 0.79 -3.43
N GLY A 93 -17.20 1.45 -3.27
CA GLY A 93 -18.30 1.01 -2.40
C GLY A 93 -19.52 0.41 -3.12
N LYS A 94 -19.70 0.65 -4.42
CA LYS A 94 -20.90 0.30 -5.19
C LYS A 94 -20.58 -0.15 -6.61
N GLY A 95 -21.52 -0.85 -7.26
CA GLY A 95 -21.49 -1.16 -8.69
C GLY A 95 -20.48 -2.24 -9.12
N PRO A 96 -20.19 -2.33 -10.43
CA PRO A 96 -19.35 -3.38 -11.02
C PRO A 96 -17.93 -3.46 -10.45
N LEU A 97 -17.35 -2.32 -10.05
CA LEU A 97 -16.01 -2.29 -9.47
C LEU A 97 -15.95 -2.98 -8.10
N LYS A 98 -17.03 -2.92 -7.30
CA LYS A 98 -17.10 -3.66 -6.04
C LYS A 98 -17.13 -5.16 -6.29
N TRP A 99 -17.88 -5.60 -7.30
CA TRP A 99 -17.90 -7.00 -7.70
C TRP A 99 -16.53 -7.46 -8.17
N MET A 100 -15.86 -6.68 -9.03
CA MET A 100 -14.52 -6.98 -9.50
C MET A 100 -13.50 -7.05 -8.35
N LYS A 101 -13.55 -6.10 -7.41
CA LYS A 101 -12.73 -6.11 -6.19
C LYS A 101 -12.96 -7.36 -5.35
N LYS A 102 -14.22 -7.71 -5.07
CA LYS A 102 -14.56 -8.96 -4.34
C LYS A 102 -14.07 -10.20 -5.08
N ARG A 103 -14.30 -10.26 -6.40
CA ARG A 103 -13.82 -11.37 -7.21
C ARG A 103 -12.31 -11.48 -7.13
N PHE A 104 -11.58 -10.39 -7.32
CA PHE A 104 -10.11 -10.37 -7.22
C PHE A 104 -9.62 -10.92 -5.88
N VAL A 105 -10.12 -10.37 -4.77
CA VAL A 105 -9.73 -10.80 -3.41
C VAL A 105 -9.97 -12.29 -3.22
N ARG A 106 -11.14 -12.81 -3.64
CA ARG A 106 -11.51 -14.23 -3.50
C ARG A 106 -10.62 -15.24 -4.25
N ASN A 107 -9.77 -14.82 -5.20
CA ASN A 107 -8.82 -15.74 -5.86
C ASN A 107 -7.36 -15.40 -5.56
N CYS A 108 -7.09 -14.73 -4.45
CA CYS A 108 -5.73 -14.71 -3.91
C CYS A 108 -5.54 -15.96 -3.03
N ASP A 109 -4.31 -16.47 -2.97
CA ASP A 109 -3.98 -17.68 -2.23
C ASP A 109 -3.69 -17.38 -0.76
N ALA A 110 -3.13 -16.20 -0.47
CA ALA A 110 -2.90 -15.68 0.87
C ALA A 110 -2.96 -14.16 0.91
N TYR A 111 -2.98 -13.59 2.12
CA TYR A 111 -3.15 -12.16 2.33
C TYR A 111 -2.20 -11.65 3.41
N LEU A 112 -1.63 -10.48 3.16
CA LEU A 112 -0.95 -9.66 4.16
C LEU A 112 -1.80 -8.43 4.42
N SER A 113 -2.02 -8.07 5.68
CA SER A 113 -2.83 -6.91 6.04
C SER A 113 -2.08 -5.98 6.98
N TYR A 114 -2.33 -4.68 6.83
CA TYR A 114 -1.58 -3.67 7.58
C TYR A 114 -1.96 -3.65 9.07
N GLY A 115 -3.12 -4.18 9.42
CA GLY A 115 -3.67 -4.19 10.77
C GLY A 115 -5.08 -4.76 10.78
N THR A 116 -5.68 -4.87 11.97
CA THR A 116 -6.95 -5.56 12.20
C THR A 116 -8.11 -5.02 11.36
N ASP A 117 -8.19 -3.70 11.15
CA ASP A 117 -9.26 -3.11 10.33
C ASP A 117 -9.10 -3.41 8.83
N ALA A 118 -7.86 -3.51 8.34
CA ALA A 118 -7.60 -3.97 6.98
C ALA A 118 -7.92 -5.47 6.84
N THR A 119 -7.64 -6.29 7.87
CA THR A 119 -8.05 -7.69 7.93
C THR A 119 -9.57 -7.84 7.81
N LYS A 120 -10.34 -7.11 8.63
CA LYS A 120 -11.81 -7.12 8.58
C LYS A 120 -12.32 -6.77 7.19
N GLN A 121 -11.70 -5.78 6.54
CA GLN A 121 -12.07 -5.37 5.19
C GLN A 121 -11.76 -6.46 4.14
N LEU A 122 -10.62 -7.15 4.23
CA LEU A 122 -10.29 -8.28 3.35
C LEU A 122 -11.29 -9.43 3.51
N VAL A 123 -11.60 -9.82 4.75
CA VAL A 123 -12.59 -10.87 5.05
C VAL A 123 -13.97 -10.47 4.51
N ALA A 124 -14.40 -9.22 4.68
CA ALA A 124 -15.66 -8.72 4.11
C ALA A 124 -15.70 -8.73 2.57
N LEU A 125 -14.54 -8.75 1.91
CA LEU A 125 -14.41 -8.89 0.46
C LEU A 125 -14.33 -10.35 -0.01
N GLY A 126 -14.21 -11.29 0.93
CA GLY A 126 -14.18 -12.74 0.68
C GLY A 126 -12.80 -13.37 0.82
N ALA A 127 -11.86 -12.74 1.52
CA ALA A 127 -10.64 -13.41 1.95
C ALA A 127 -10.95 -14.50 2.98
N ASP A 128 -10.25 -15.61 2.89
CA ASP A 128 -10.24 -16.67 3.90
C ASP A 128 -9.46 -16.16 5.14
N PRO A 129 -10.09 -16.02 6.32
CA PRO A 129 -9.44 -15.49 7.52
C PRO A 129 -8.21 -16.31 7.94
N ASP A 130 -8.22 -17.62 7.71
CA ASP A 130 -7.11 -18.52 8.09
C ASP A 130 -5.87 -18.32 7.20
N ARG A 131 -6.00 -17.53 6.13
CA ARG A 131 -4.93 -17.19 5.18
C ARG A 131 -4.49 -15.74 5.26
N VAL A 132 -4.93 -15.00 6.29
CA VAL A 132 -4.53 -13.59 6.49
C VAL A 132 -3.48 -13.49 7.59
N VAL A 133 -2.33 -12.91 7.25
CA VAL A 133 -1.35 -12.44 8.24
C VAL A 133 -1.58 -10.94 8.49
N THR A 134 -1.67 -10.56 9.75
CA THR A 134 -1.99 -9.19 10.18
C THR A 134 -0.78 -8.50 10.79
N GLY A 135 -0.58 -7.22 10.47
CA GLY A 135 0.44 -6.35 11.09
C GLY A 135 1.64 -6.03 10.19
N CYS A 136 1.62 -6.43 8.91
CA CYS A 136 2.79 -6.36 8.02
C CYS A 136 3.17 -4.95 7.51
N ASN A 137 2.54 -3.87 7.99
CA ASN A 137 2.90 -2.49 7.65
C ASN A 137 2.71 -1.57 8.87
N THR A 138 2.97 -2.11 10.06
CA THR A 138 2.92 -1.32 11.29
C THR A 138 4.28 -0.69 11.53
N VAL A 139 4.26 0.58 11.89
CA VAL A 139 5.41 1.24 12.50
C VAL A 139 5.64 0.58 13.85
N ASP A 140 6.89 0.38 14.25
CA ASP A 140 7.20 -0.15 15.58
C ASP A 140 6.90 0.90 16.65
N ILE A 141 5.64 0.95 17.10
CA ILE A 141 5.17 1.94 18.07
C ILE A 141 5.90 1.78 19.41
N GLU A 142 6.32 0.56 19.76
CA GLU A 142 7.04 0.27 21.00
C GLU A 142 8.45 0.88 20.94
N GLU A 143 9.15 0.71 19.83
CA GLU A 143 10.45 1.34 19.59
C GLU A 143 10.36 2.87 19.64
N PHE A 144 9.39 3.48 18.92
CA PHE A 144 9.20 4.93 18.96
C PHE A 144 8.81 5.44 20.37
N GLY A 145 8.03 4.65 21.12
CA GLY A 145 7.70 4.92 22.51
C GLY A 145 8.96 4.93 23.39
N ARG A 146 9.78 3.88 23.29
CA ARG A 146 11.06 3.78 24.01
C ARG A 146 12.00 4.94 23.69
N MET A 147 12.16 5.28 22.40
CA MET A 147 12.99 6.41 21.98
C MET A 147 12.50 7.75 22.57
N ALA A 148 11.19 7.95 22.65
CA ALA A 148 10.61 9.14 23.24
C ALA A 148 10.85 9.22 24.77
N GLU A 149 10.78 8.09 25.47
CA GLU A 149 11.09 8.00 26.89
C GLU A 149 12.58 8.23 27.17
N GLU A 150 13.46 7.58 26.39
CA GLU A 150 14.92 7.79 26.44
C GLU A 150 15.27 9.27 26.25
N ALA A 151 14.68 9.93 25.24
CA ALA A 151 14.90 11.35 25.00
C ALA A 151 14.47 12.23 26.19
N ARG A 152 13.37 11.90 26.88
CA ARG A 152 12.90 12.62 28.08
C ARG A 152 13.78 12.37 29.30
N SER A 153 14.44 11.23 29.38
CA SER A 153 15.31 10.85 30.50
C SER A 153 16.70 11.49 30.44
N ARG A 154 17.05 12.11 29.31
CA ARG A 154 18.36 12.75 29.15
C ARG A 154 18.53 13.93 30.12
N PRO A 155 19.72 14.12 30.72
CA PRO A 155 19.97 15.23 31.65
C PRO A 155 19.71 16.61 31.06
N ASP A 156 19.89 16.78 29.75
CA ASP A 156 19.71 18.02 29.02
C ASP A 156 18.26 18.24 28.52
N PHE A 157 17.33 17.33 28.81
CA PHE A 157 15.95 17.44 28.31
C PHE A 157 15.24 18.70 28.79
N GLY A 158 15.45 19.13 30.03
CA GLY A 158 14.87 20.35 30.58
C GLY A 158 15.32 21.59 29.81
N GLU A 159 16.64 21.78 29.68
CA GLU A 159 17.23 22.87 28.89
C GLU A 159 16.81 22.83 27.41
N TRP A 160 16.71 21.62 26.83
CA TRP A 160 16.23 21.45 25.47
C TRP A 160 14.75 21.86 25.34
N ARG A 161 13.90 21.48 26.30
CA ARG A 161 12.46 21.76 26.30
C ARG A 161 12.16 23.24 26.46
N GLU A 162 12.96 23.97 27.24
CA GLU A 162 12.83 25.43 27.44
C GLU A 162 13.03 26.25 26.15
N ARG A 163 13.66 25.67 25.11
CA ARG A 163 13.82 26.31 23.80
C ARG A 163 12.51 26.46 23.01
N TYR A 164 11.43 25.85 23.48
CA TYR A 164 10.14 25.80 22.79
C TYR A 164 9.00 26.30 23.68
N PRO A 165 7.89 26.80 23.10
CA PRO A 165 6.72 27.25 23.86
C PRO A 165 6.17 26.16 24.80
N GLU A 166 5.48 26.58 25.86
CA GLU A 166 4.85 25.67 26.84
C GLU A 166 3.92 24.64 26.17
N HIS A 167 3.25 25.04 25.09
CA HIS A 167 2.36 24.19 24.32
C HIS A 167 2.91 24.00 22.91
N LEU A 168 3.21 22.74 22.56
CA LEU A 168 3.63 22.33 21.23
C LEU A 168 2.48 21.57 20.56
N ILE A 169 1.99 22.11 19.46
CA ILE A 169 0.96 21.47 18.64
C ILE A 169 1.63 20.95 17.37
N LEU A 170 1.62 19.64 17.18
CA LEU A 170 2.10 19.00 15.96
C LEU A 170 0.93 18.75 15.01
N PHE A 171 0.95 19.40 13.84
CA PHE A 171 0.02 19.13 12.76
C PHE A 171 0.71 18.30 11.67
N ILE A 172 0.24 17.07 11.45
CA ILE A 172 0.70 16.21 10.35
C ILE A 172 -0.44 16.10 9.35
N GLY A 173 -0.33 16.85 8.26
CA GLY A 173 -1.36 16.88 7.23
C GLY A 173 -0.88 17.57 5.97
N GLN A 174 -1.65 17.44 4.90
CA GLN A 174 -1.45 18.25 3.69
C GLN A 174 -2.50 19.34 3.68
N MET A 175 -2.07 20.61 3.70
CA MET A 175 -2.95 21.75 3.43
C MET A 175 -3.08 21.90 1.92
N ILE A 176 -4.06 21.22 1.35
CA ILE A 176 -4.36 21.24 -0.08
C ILE A 176 -5.87 21.37 -0.25
N GLU A 177 -6.29 22.10 -1.28
CA GLU A 177 -7.70 22.39 -1.58
C GLU A 177 -8.58 21.11 -1.61
N ARG A 178 -8.04 20.01 -2.17
CA ARG A 178 -8.68 18.68 -2.20
C ARG A 178 -9.08 18.16 -0.80
N LYS A 179 -8.41 18.62 0.26
CA LYS A 179 -8.65 18.22 1.66
C LYS A 179 -9.44 19.28 2.45
N GLY A 180 -10.01 20.29 1.78
CA GLY A 180 -10.88 21.29 2.39
C GLY A 180 -10.14 22.41 3.14
N VAL A 181 -8.87 22.63 2.80
CA VAL A 181 -8.02 23.73 3.30
C VAL A 181 -7.63 24.62 2.14
#